data_AF-A0A6A6EDI9-F1
#
_entry.id   AF-A0A6A6EDI9-F1
#
_cell.length_a   1.000
_cell.length_b   1.000
_cell.length_c   1.000
_cell.angle_alpha   90.00
_cell.angle_beta   90.00
_cell.angle_gamma   90.00
#
_symmetry.space_group_name_H-M   'P 1'
#
loop_
_entity.id
_entity.type
_entity.pdbx_description
1 polymer ?
#
loop_
_entity_poly.entity_id
_entity_poly.type
_entity_poly.pdbx_seq_one_letter_code
_entity_poly.pdbx_strand_id
1 'polypeptide(L)'
;LSYQWGNPKRNLRKIQCNGVSFLVTSNLYSALVHLRNPDSDISLWIDTICIDQKNDHEKGNQVQRMGEIYCRSKGTIIWLGDGG
;
A
#
# COMPACT_ATOMS: atom_id res chain seq x y z
N LEU A 1 1.55 1.01 5.04
CA LEU A 1 2.90 1.18 4.45
C LEU A 1 2.99 2.59 3.86
N SER A 2 3.29 3.59 4.71
CA SER A 2 3.08 5.01 4.36
C SER A 2 4.25 5.89 4.82
N TYR A 3 5.45 5.65 4.30
CA TYR A 3 6.53 6.64 4.42
C TYR A 3 7.57 6.43 3.33
N GLN A 4 7.88 7.49 2.56
CA GLN A 4 8.77 7.40 1.42
C GLN A 4 9.86 8.48 1.47
N TRP A 5 11.11 8.05 1.60
CA TRP A 5 12.28 8.84 1.23
C TRP A 5 12.56 8.56 -0.26
N GLY A 6 12.33 9.54 -1.13
CA GLY A 6 12.70 9.47 -2.55
C GLY A 6 11.67 10.05 -3.52
N ASN A 7 12.11 10.32 -4.76
CA ASN A 7 11.30 11.00 -5.79
C ASN A 7 10.29 10.02 -6.43
N PRO A 8 8.97 10.13 -6.17
CA PRO A 8 7.97 9.12 -6.51
C PRO A 8 7.72 8.96 -8.02
N LYS A 9 8.21 9.90 -8.84
CA LYS A 9 7.93 9.94 -10.29
C LYS A 9 8.91 9.17 -11.17
N ARG A 10 10.05 8.71 -10.64
CA ARG A 10 11.10 8.11 -11.49
C ARG A 10 11.01 6.60 -11.68
N ASN A 11 10.30 5.87 -10.81
CA ASN A 11 10.27 4.40 -10.85
C ASN A 11 8.91 3.85 -10.38
N LEU A 12 7.87 4.06 -11.19
CA LEU A 12 6.54 3.49 -10.96
C LEU A 12 6.41 2.13 -11.65
N ARG A 13 5.80 1.17 -10.97
CA ARG A 13 5.47 -0.17 -11.47
C ARG A 13 3.95 -0.31 -11.52
N LYS A 14 3.45 -1.02 -12.52
CA LYS A 14 2.03 -1.37 -12.62
C LYS A 14 1.74 -2.63 -11.82
N ILE A 15 0.67 -2.60 -11.06
CA ILE A 15 0.06 -3.79 -10.44
C ILE A 15 -1.41 -3.87 -10.86
N GLN A 16 -1.98 -5.06 -10.81
CA GLN A 16 -3.42 -5.24 -10.95
C GLN A 16 -4.03 -5.61 -9.60
N CYS A 17 -5.11 -4.93 -9.24
CA CYS A 17 -5.93 -5.23 -8.08
C CYS A 17 -7.39 -5.23 -8.52
N ASN A 18 -8.07 -6.38 -8.39
CA ASN A 18 -9.47 -6.57 -8.80
C ASN A 18 -9.78 -6.12 -10.24
N GLY A 19 -8.87 -6.39 -11.18
CA GLY A 19 -9.01 -6.00 -12.59
C GLY A 19 -8.69 -4.52 -12.89
N VAL A 20 -8.42 -3.70 -11.87
CA VAL A 20 -8.01 -2.31 -12.01
C VAL A 20 -6.48 -2.20 -11.95
N SER A 21 -5.89 -1.43 -12.86
CA SER A 21 -4.45 -1.19 -12.88
C SER A 21 -4.07 -0.01 -11.98
N PHE A 22 -3.17 -0.24 -11.04
CA PHE A 22 -2.62 0.78 -10.16
C PHE A 22 -1.15 1.02 -10.46
N LEU A 23 -0.71 2.27 -10.35
CA LEU A 23 0.71 2.64 -10.40
C LEU A 23 1.23 2.77 -8.97
N VAL A 24 2.17 1.91 -8.60
CA VAL A 24 2.82 1.90 -7.30
C VAL A 24 4.30 2.18 -7.45
N THR A 25 4.95 2.63 -6.39
CA THR A 25 6.40 2.86 -6.41
C THR A 25 7.15 1.53 -6.42
N SER A 26 8.35 1.48 -6.98
CA SER A 26 9.17 0.26 -6.97
C SER A 26 9.38 -0.32 -5.58
N ASN A 27 9.46 0.52 -4.54
CA ASN A 27 9.59 0.05 -3.16
C ASN A 27 8.32 -0.71 -2.71
N LEU A 28 7.14 -0.15 -2.96
CA LEU A 28 5.87 -0.81 -2.65
C LEU A 28 5.68 -2.07 -3.50
N TYR A 29 6.10 -2.05 -4.76
CA TYR A 29 6.11 -3.24 -5.60
C TYR A 29 6.99 -4.35 -5.01
N SER A 30 8.23 -4.04 -4.59
CA SER A 30 9.11 -5.03 -3.97
C SER A 30 8.50 -5.57 -2.67
N ALA A 31 7.95 -4.69 -1.84
CA ALA A 31 7.25 -5.09 -0.62
C ALA A 31 6.09 -6.06 -0.92
N LEU A 32 5.25 -5.75 -1.91
CA LEU A 32 4.14 -6.61 -2.32
C LEU A 32 4.62 -7.98 -2.83
N VAL A 33 5.70 -8.02 -3.60
CA VAL A 33 6.29 -9.27 -4.10
C VAL A 33 6.84 -10.11 -2.94
N HIS A 34 7.55 -9.51 -1.99
CA HIS A 34 8.10 -10.20 -0.82
C HIS A 34 7.03 -10.66 0.16
N LEU A 35 5.95 -9.89 0.29
CA LEU A 35 4.83 -10.24 1.13
C LEU A 35 3.96 -11.32 0.50
N ARG A 36 3.95 -11.46 -0.83
CA ARG A 36 3.14 -12.45 -1.52
C ARG A 36 3.57 -13.86 -1.13
N ASN A 37 2.68 -14.60 -0.48
CA ASN A 37 2.84 -16.02 -0.22
C ASN A 37 2.13 -16.83 -1.33
N PRO A 38 2.80 -17.75 -2.04
CA PRO A 38 2.14 -18.63 -3.01
C PRO A 38 1.11 -19.58 -2.37
N ASP A 39 1.27 -19.91 -1.09
CA ASP A 39 0.44 -20.91 -0.40
C ASP A 39 -0.74 -20.31 0.36
N SER A 40 -0.85 -18.97 0.42
CA SER A 40 -1.94 -18.31 1.14
C SER A 40 -2.26 -16.93 0.59
N ASP A 41 -3.55 -16.64 0.45
CA ASP A 41 -4.01 -15.28 0.17
C ASP A 41 -3.75 -14.37 1.37
N ILE A 42 -3.29 -13.15 1.10
CA ILE A 42 -3.02 -12.13 2.12
C ILE A 42 -3.84 -10.89 1.81
N SER A 43 -4.65 -10.47 2.77
CA SER A 43 -5.35 -9.18 2.71
C SER A 43 -4.47 -8.09 3.28
N LEU A 44 -4.01 -7.19 2.43
CA LEU A 44 -3.21 -6.02 2.81
C LEU A 44 -4.03 -4.75 2.61
N TRP A 45 -4.04 -3.90 3.63
CA TRP A 45 -4.53 -2.53 3.49
C TRP A 45 -3.35 -1.59 3.23
N ILE A 46 -3.39 -0.89 2.11
CA ILE A 46 -2.34 0.03 1.66
C ILE A 46 -3.00 1.36 1.34
N ASP A 47 -2.70 2.39 2.12
CA ASP A 47 -3.29 3.74 2.03
C ASP A 47 -3.18 4.37 0.64
N THR A 48 -2.08 4.11 -0.08
CA THR A 48 -1.90 4.63 -1.44
C THR A 48 -2.73 3.92 -2.51
N ILE A 49 -3.33 2.77 -2.19
CA ILE A 49 -4.18 1.98 -3.10
C ILE A 49 -5.64 2.06 -2.65
N CYS A 50 -5.89 1.95 -1.35
CA CYS A 50 -7.23 1.86 -0.76
C CYS A 50 -7.91 3.22 -0.52
N ILE A 51 -7.17 4.33 -0.62
CA ILE A 51 -7.71 5.69 -0.45
C ILE A 51 -7.57 6.41 -1.78
N ASP A 52 -8.67 6.97 -2.31
CA ASP A 52 -8.57 7.91 -3.43
C ASP A 52 -7.93 9.22 -2.95
N GLN A 53 -6.63 9.36 -3.24
CA GLN A 53 -5.86 10.55 -2.88
C GLN A 53 -6.32 11.82 -3.61
N LYS A 54 -7.18 11.72 -4.64
CA LYS A 54 -7.73 12.86 -5.38
C LYS A 54 -9.08 13.34 -4.84
N ASN A 55 -9.72 12.55 -3.98
CA ASN A 55 -11.00 12.90 -3.37
C ASN A 55 -10.79 13.24 -1.89
N ASP A 56 -10.66 14.53 -1.60
CA ASP A 56 -10.40 15.00 -0.22
C ASP A 56 -11.49 14.59 0.77
N HIS A 57 -12.74 14.43 0.31
CA HIS A 57 -13.84 13.99 1.16
C HIS A 57 -13.72 12.50 1.51
N GLU A 58 -13.45 11.63 0.53
CA GLU A 58 -13.19 10.21 0.80
C GLU A 58 -11.93 10.03 1.65
N LYS A 59 -10.86 10.75 1.31
CA LYS A 59 -9.61 10.76 2.06
C LYS A 59 -9.84 11.14 3.52
N GLY A 60 -10.61 12.19 3.80
CA GLY A 60 -10.97 12.57 5.17
C GLY A 60 -11.66 11.42 5.92
N ASN A 61 -12.64 10.78 5.27
CA ASN A 61 -13.37 9.65 5.85
C ASN A 61 -12.47 8.42 6.08
N GLN A 62 -11.56 8.09 5.16
CA GLN A 62 -10.64 6.96 5.30
C GLN A 62 -9.57 7.22 6.36
N VAL A 63 -9.06 8.46 6.45
CA VAL A 63 -8.09 8.86 7.48
C VAL A 63 -8.72 8.77 8.87
N GLN A 64 -9.99 9.17 9.03
CA GLN A 64 -10.71 8.96 10.30
C GLN A 64 -10.86 7.47 10.65
N ARG A 65 -11.02 6.60 9.65
CA ARG A 65 -11.11 5.14 9.83
C ARG A 65 -9.77 4.45 10.05
N MET A 66 -8.63 5.12 9.82
CA MET A 66 -7.30 4.51 10.02
C MET A 66 -7.15 3.93 11.43
N GLY A 67 -7.67 4.61 12.46
CA GLY A 67 -7.62 4.12 13.84
C GLY A 67 -8.29 2.75 13.99
N GLU A 68 -9.48 2.57 13.42
CA GLU A 68 -10.19 1.29 13.43
C GLU A 68 -9.48 0.23 12.59
N ILE A 69 -8.94 0.61 11.43
CA ILE A 69 -8.20 -0.29 10.54
C ILE A 69 -6.97 -0.84 11.25
N TYR A 70 -6.20 0.01 11.92
CA TYR A 70 -5.06 -0.41 12.72
C TYR A 70 -5.50 -1.32 13.88
N CYS A 71 -6.55 -0.96 14.61
CA CYS A 71 -7.06 -1.77 15.73
C CYS A 71 -7.58 -3.15 15.28
N ARG A 72 -8.15 -3.25 14.07
CA ARG A 72 -8.70 -4.50 13.52
C ARG A 72 -7.68 -5.30 12.70
N SER A 73 -6.53 -4.71 12.37
CA SER A 73 -5.47 -5.40 11.66
C SER A 73 -4.83 -6.48 12.52
N LYS A 74 -4.42 -7.60 11.92
CA LYS A 74 -3.62 -8.63 12.62
C LYS A 74 -2.23 -8.13 13.01
N GLY A 75 -1.77 -7.06 12.35
CA GLY A 75 -0.46 -6.47 12.57
C GLY A 75 -0.17 -5.41 11.52
N THR A 76 0.84 -4.59 11.80
CA THR A 76 1.35 -3.58 10.86
C THR A 76 2.70 -4.02 10.33
N ILE A 77 2.86 -3.97 9.01
CA ILE A 77 4.12 -4.32 8.34
C ILE A 77 4.84 -3.02 7.96
N ILE A 78 6.09 -2.90 8.39
CA ILE A 78 6.99 -1.81 8.02
C ILE A 78 8.00 -2.37 7.01
N TRP A 79 8.06 -1.79 5.83
CA TRP A 79 9.00 -2.17 4.79
C TRP A 79 10.04 -1.06 4.62
N LEU A 80 11.30 -1.39 4.91
CA LEU A 80 12.42 -0.45 4.86
C LEU A 80 13.17 -0.48 3.52
N GLY A 81 12.75 -1.35 2.58
CA GLY A 81 13.46 -1.62 1.34
C GLY A 81 14.03 -3.04 1.31
N ASP A 82 14.43 -3.49 0.12
CA ASP A 82 15.42 -4.56 -0.01
C ASP A 82 16.68 -4.04 0.66
N GLY A 83 17.09 -4.65 1.77
CA GLY A 83 18.35 -4.29 2.44
C GLY A 83 19.48 -4.33 1.42
N GLY A 84 20.17 -3.20 1.26
CA GLY A 84 21.46 -3.14 0.57
C GLY A 84 22.57 -3.58 1.50
#